data_AF-A0A966N122-F1
#
_entry.id   AF-A0A966N122-F1
#
_cell.length_a   1.000
_cell.length_b   1.000
_cell.length_c   1.000
_cell.angle_alpha   90.00
_cell.angle_beta   90.00
_cell.angle_gamma   90.00
#
_symmetry.space_group_name_H-M   'P 1'
#
loop_
_entity.id
_entity.type
_entity.pdbx_description
1 polymer ?
#
loop_
_entity_poly.entity_id
_entity_poly.type
_entity_poly.pdbx_seq_one_letter_code
_entity_poly.pdbx_strand_id
1 'polypeptide(L)'
;MEAFSATLKKRGGFAWPKSAPLFTGPDAKAQRIEAKALGAGRLNTDLLERPCVDCIFIPSKDELDALFNFVVTSRSALNSAFITGMNGEPWWTSTEASDTFAWYQLFNDGTQFTDANGIITGLAGNKTLMTSNVHKGSSFTAKPMRLAYVNAFAPRGVLLPARTPRPVIPPGGRTSADCAAGRSCQVGDIGPGGGVVFYDAGKTESWGRYLEASPASCQKSGLTWRIALPGKRGTKQLPMLYPTWATAARQRIEAKRLGMGKAN
;
A
#
# COMPACT_ATOMS: atom_id res chain seq x y z
N MET A 1 0.97 -20.56 25.22
CA MET A 1 1.11 -20.57 23.75
C MET A 1 0.16 -21.55 23.05
N GLU A 2 -0.27 -22.65 23.68
CA GLU A 2 -1.18 -23.64 23.05
C GLU A 2 -2.64 -23.18 22.89
N ALA A 3 -3.18 -22.38 23.82
CA ALA A 3 -4.57 -21.91 23.75
C ALA A 3 -4.85 -20.92 22.58
N PHE A 4 -3.84 -20.15 22.17
CA PHE A 4 -3.95 -19.22 21.04
C PHE A 4 -3.97 -19.99 19.69
N SER A 5 -3.20 -21.08 19.60
CA SER A 5 -3.12 -21.94 18.41
C SER A 5 -4.40 -22.78 18.20
N ALA A 6 -5.03 -23.24 19.28
CA ALA A 6 -6.29 -24.00 19.21
C ALA A 6 -7.50 -23.16 18.77
N THR A 7 -7.51 -21.87 19.08
CA THR A 7 -8.59 -20.94 18.71
C THR A 7 -8.54 -20.56 17.21
N LEU A 8 -7.35 -20.53 16.62
CA LEU A 8 -7.16 -20.31 15.17
C LEU A 8 -7.60 -21.50 14.32
N LYS A 9 -7.46 -22.74 14.79
CA LYS A 9 -7.89 -23.95 14.06
C LYS A 9 -9.41 -24.15 13.99
N LYS A 10 -10.19 -23.58 14.92
CA LYS A 10 -11.66 -23.73 14.98
C LYS A 10 -12.43 -22.70 14.16
N ARG A 11 -11.79 -21.63 13.69
CA ARG A 11 -12.40 -20.68 12.76
C ARG A 11 -12.17 -21.24 11.36
N GLY A 12 -13.19 -21.89 10.79
CA GLY A 12 -13.23 -22.22 9.37
C GLY A 12 -12.69 -21.04 8.57
N GLY A 13 -11.79 -21.33 7.62
CA GLY A 13 -10.97 -20.32 6.96
C GLY A 13 -11.77 -19.06 6.65
N PHE A 14 -11.27 -17.91 7.07
CA PHE A 14 -11.84 -16.61 6.71
C PHE A 14 -12.02 -16.60 5.19
N ALA A 15 -13.28 -16.64 4.77
CA ALA A 15 -13.67 -16.36 3.41
C ALA A 15 -13.98 -14.87 3.39
N TRP A 16 -13.44 -14.15 2.41
CA TRP A 16 -13.98 -12.84 2.09
C TRP A 16 -15.51 -12.96 1.89
N PRO A 17 -16.31 -12.00 2.35
CA PRO A 17 -17.75 -12.03 2.14
C PRO A 17 -18.01 -12.21 0.65
N LYS A 18 -18.97 -13.07 0.33
CA LYS A 18 -19.30 -13.46 -1.03
C LYS A 18 -19.56 -12.22 -1.90
N SER A 19 -18.66 -11.97 -2.84
CA SER A 19 -18.78 -11.17 -4.07
C SER A 19 -19.31 -9.72 -4.01
N ALA A 20 -19.81 -9.23 -2.88
CA ALA A 20 -20.30 -7.85 -2.78
C ALA A 20 -19.11 -6.87 -2.67
N PRO A 21 -19.15 -5.73 -3.37
CA PRO A 21 -18.19 -4.65 -3.14
C PRO A 21 -18.34 -4.10 -1.71
N LEU A 22 -17.22 -3.88 -1.03
CA LEU A 22 -17.20 -3.19 0.26
C LEU A 22 -17.68 -1.75 0.14
N PHE A 23 -17.35 -1.12 -0.99
CA PHE A 23 -17.68 0.27 -1.26
C PHE A 23 -18.54 0.36 -2.51
N THR A 24 -19.67 1.07 -2.41
CA THR A 24 -20.66 1.26 -3.49
C THR A 24 -21.01 2.74 -3.65
N GLY A 25 -21.59 3.12 -4.79
CA GLY A 25 -21.97 4.51 -5.08
C GLY A 25 -20.88 5.35 -5.75
N PRO A 26 -21.12 6.66 -5.95
CA PRO A 26 -20.26 7.55 -6.74
C PRO A 26 -18.85 7.71 -6.15
N ASP A 27 -18.72 7.62 -4.82
CA ASP A 27 -17.44 7.77 -4.12
C ASP A 27 -16.68 6.46 -3.90
N ALA A 28 -17.20 5.32 -4.38
CA ALA A 28 -16.62 4.00 -4.12
C ALA A 28 -15.14 3.91 -4.51
N LYS A 29 -14.77 4.51 -5.65
CA LYS A 29 -13.37 4.56 -6.10
C LYS A 29 -12.48 5.32 -5.11
N ALA A 30 -12.98 6.45 -4.62
CA ALA A 30 -12.26 7.27 -3.65
C ALA A 30 -12.13 6.49 -2.32
N GLN A 31 -13.19 5.83 -1.88
CA GLN A 31 -13.22 5.00 -0.66
C GLN A 31 -12.22 3.85 -0.71
N ARG A 32 -12.09 3.15 -1.85
CA ARG A 32 -11.08 2.10 -2.06
C ARG A 32 -9.64 2.61 -2.01
N ILE A 33 -9.40 3.84 -2.50
CA ILE A 33 -8.06 4.48 -2.38
C ILE A 33 -7.75 4.73 -0.91
N GLU A 34 -8.72 5.19 -0.14
CA GLU A 34 -8.57 5.45 1.28
C GLU A 34 -8.49 4.21 2.15
N ALA A 35 -9.16 3.14 1.77
CA ALA A 35 -9.13 1.87 2.48
C ALA A 35 -7.72 1.26 2.55
N LYS A 36 -6.74 1.82 1.85
CA LYS A 36 -5.32 1.43 1.89
C LYS A 36 -4.58 1.97 3.10
N ALA A 37 -4.98 3.14 3.58
CA ALA A 37 -4.20 3.97 4.50
C ALA A 37 -4.01 3.31 5.87
N LEU A 38 -2.92 3.71 6.56
CA LEU A 38 -2.68 3.35 7.96
C LEU A 38 -3.90 3.65 8.83
N GLY A 39 -4.31 2.69 9.66
CA GLY A 39 -5.50 2.75 10.51
C GLY A 39 -6.81 2.34 9.83
N ALA A 40 -6.84 2.11 8.51
CA ALA A 40 -8.08 1.76 7.80
C ALA A 40 -8.49 0.30 7.99
N GLY A 41 -7.59 -0.59 8.42
CA GLY A 41 -7.85 -2.03 8.44
C GLY A 41 -9.00 -2.44 9.35
N ARG A 42 -9.17 -1.74 10.49
CA ARG A 42 -10.30 -1.95 11.39
C ARG A 42 -11.62 -1.67 10.69
N LEU A 43 -11.79 -0.48 10.13
CA LEU A 43 -13.02 -0.07 9.43
C LEU A 43 -13.33 -1.00 8.25
N ASN A 44 -12.31 -1.38 7.47
CA ASN A 44 -12.51 -2.34 6.38
C ASN A 44 -13.00 -3.70 6.91
N THR A 45 -12.44 -4.17 8.03
CA THR A 45 -12.84 -5.43 8.66
C THR A 45 -14.26 -5.36 9.23
N ASP A 46 -14.66 -4.20 9.77
CA ASP A 46 -16.03 -3.96 10.23
C ASP A 46 -17.04 -4.11 9.08
N LEU A 47 -16.71 -3.55 7.92
CA LEU A 47 -17.51 -3.68 6.69
C LEU A 47 -17.51 -5.11 6.13
N LEU A 48 -16.46 -5.89 6.40
CA LEU A 48 -16.30 -7.23 5.84
C LEU A 48 -17.23 -8.26 6.46
N GLU A 49 -17.60 -8.20 7.74
CA GLU A 49 -18.70 -9.01 8.32
C GLU A 49 -18.93 -8.87 9.85
N ARG A 50 -18.17 -8.07 10.63
CA ARG A 50 -18.45 -7.87 12.08
C ARG A 50 -17.97 -6.53 12.64
N PRO A 51 -18.84 -5.72 13.28
CA PRO A 51 -18.39 -4.55 14.04
C PRO A 51 -17.48 -4.99 15.19
N CYS A 52 -16.25 -4.50 15.15
CA CYS A 52 -15.18 -4.89 16.02
C CYS A 52 -14.86 -3.78 17.02
N VAL A 53 -15.24 -3.98 18.29
CA VAL A 53 -14.84 -3.13 19.42
C VAL A 53 -13.63 -3.79 20.10
N ASP A 54 -12.48 -3.12 20.11
CA ASP A 54 -11.18 -3.58 20.67
C ASP A 54 -10.57 -4.88 20.12
N CYS A 55 -11.05 -5.36 18.97
CA CYS A 55 -10.62 -6.64 18.44
C CYS A 55 -9.53 -6.55 17.38
N ILE A 56 -8.89 -7.70 17.30
CA ILE A 56 -8.00 -8.14 16.24
C ILE A 56 -8.72 -8.01 14.88
N PHE A 57 -8.10 -7.30 13.94
CA PHE A 57 -8.59 -7.04 12.59
C PHE A 57 -7.56 -7.44 11.52
N ILE A 58 -7.99 -7.45 10.26
CA ILE A 58 -7.11 -7.69 9.11
C ILE A 58 -6.52 -6.34 8.67
N PRO A 59 -5.19 -6.19 8.62
CA PRO A 59 -4.57 -4.92 8.27
C PRO A 59 -4.95 -4.49 6.85
N SER A 60 -5.13 -3.19 6.65
CA SER A 60 -5.15 -2.58 5.32
C SER A 60 -3.81 -2.80 4.60
N LYS A 61 -3.77 -2.51 3.30
CA LYS A 61 -2.56 -2.74 2.49
C LYS A 61 -1.35 -1.97 3.03
N ASP A 62 -1.50 -0.72 3.44
CA ASP A 62 -0.36 0.06 3.91
C ASP A 62 0.01 -0.32 5.36
N GLU A 63 -0.94 -0.80 6.17
CA GLU A 63 -0.62 -1.38 7.50
C GLU A 63 0.17 -2.67 7.39
N LEU A 64 -0.18 -3.52 6.42
CA LEU A 64 0.56 -4.75 6.16
C LEU A 64 1.96 -4.46 5.61
N ASP A 65 2.10 -3.46 4.73
CA ASP A 65 3.41 -3.04 4.22
C ASP A 65 4.27 -2.43 5.34
N ALA A 66 3.67 -1.62 6.23
CA ALA A 66 4.36 -1.10 7.41
C ALA A 66 4.85 -2.22 8.34
N LEU A 67 4.01 -3.23 8.58
CA LEU A 67 4.39 -4.41 9.37
C LEU A 67 5.55 -5.18 8.70
N PHE A 68 5.46 -5.45 7.39
CA PHE A 68 6.52 -6.10 6.64
C PHE A 68 7.84 -5.33 6.74
N ASN A 69 7.80 -4.01 6.50
CA ASN A 69 8.97 -3.14 6.57
C ASN A 69 9.59 -3.16 7.98
N PHE A 70 8.77 -3.10 9.04
CA PHE A 70 9.26 -3.19 10.42
C PHE A 70 9.97 -4.51 10.70
N VAL A 71 9.37 -5.64 10.31
CA VAL A 71 9.95 -6.96 10.54
C VAL A 71 11.28 -7.12 9.79
N VAL A 72 11.33 -6.71 8.52
CA VAL A 72 12.53 -6.88 7.67
C VAL A 72 13.66 -5.90 8.05
N THR A 73 13.34 -4.67 8.46
CA THR A 73 14.37 -3.64 8.72
C THR A 73 14.84 -3.57 10.16
N SER A 74 14.00 -3.91 11.14
CA SER A 74 14.30 -3.69 12.56
C SER A 74 15.00 -4.87 13.27
N ARG A 75 15.33 -5.96 12.57
CA ARG A 75 15.78 -7.25 13.17
C ARG A 75 14.88 -7.67 14.35
N SER A 76 13.59 -7.40 14.24
CA SER A 76 12.64 -7.51 15.34
C SER A 76 12.47 -8.96 15.80
N ALA A 77 12.19 -9.16 17.10
CA ALA A 77 11.72 -10.45 17.61
C ALA A 77 10.40 -10.90 16.95
N LEU A 78 9.64 -10.00 16.31
CA LEU A 78 8.48 -10.39 15.49
C LEU A 78 8.87 -11.23 14.27
N ASN A 79 10.13 -11.21 13.82
CA ASN A 79 10.62 -12.15 12.82
C ASN A 79 10.40 -13.61 13.27
N SER A 80 10.50 -13.90 14.57
CA SER A 80 10.21 -15.22 15.13
C SER A 80 8.70 -15.48 15.35
N ALA A 81 7.86 -14.45 15.45
CA ALA A 81 6.41 -14.61 15.54
C ALA A 81 5.76 -14.88 14.16
N PHE A 82 6.38 -14.37 13.08
CA PHE A 82 5.97 -14.56 11.69
C PHE A 82 6.78 -15.64 10.95
N ILE A 83 7.38 -16.62 11.66
CA ILE A 83 8.26 -17.68 11.11
C ILE A 83 7.67 -18.40 9.90
N THR A 84 6.34 -18.58 9.85
CA THR A 84 5.65 -19.23 8.72
C THR A 84 5.35 -18.29 7.55
N GLY A 85 5.40 -16.96 7.74
CA GLY A 85 5.02 -15.96 6.75
C GLY A 85 6.16 -15.37 5.92
N MET A 86 7.34 -15.22 6.53
CA MET A 86 8.52 -14.60 5.90
C MET A 86 9.16 -15.46 4.80
N ASN A 87 8.79 -16.74 4.67
CA ASN A 87 9.24 -17.66 3.61
C ASN A 87 8.47 -17.48 2.29
N GLY A 88 8.06 -16.25 1.98
CA GLY A 88 7.38 -15.92 0.74
C GLY A 88 5.93 -16.38 0.63
N GLU A 89 5.21 -16.45 1.76
CA GLU A 89 3.77 -16.67 1.73
C GLU A 89 3.01 -15.40 1.32
N PRO A 90 1.85 -15.52 0.65
CA PRO A 90 0.96 -14.42 0.37
C PRO A 90 0.02 -14.11 1.55
N TRP A 91 -0.18 -12.83 1.84
CA TRP A 91 -1.00 -12.35 2.95
C TRP A 91 -2.09 -11.41 2.46
N TRP A 92 -3.35 -11.77 2.73
CA TRP A 92 -4.48 -10.88 2.45
C TRP A 92 -4.41 -9.61 3.29
N THR A 93 -4.87 -8.52 2.68
CA THR A 93 -5.13 -7.23 3.36
C THR A 93 -6.63 -7.01 3.37
N SER A 94 -7.18 -6.22 4.28
CA SER A 94 -8.61 -5.86 4.25
C SER A 94 -8.98 -4.85 3.16
N THR A 95 -8.02 -4.42 2.34
CA THR A 95 -8.22 -3.39 1.32
C THR A 95 -8.80 -3.97 0.03
N GLU A 96 -9.95 -3.44 -0.38
CA GLU A 96 -10.54 -3.68 -1.70
C GLU A 96 -9.85 -2.86 -2.81
N ALA A 97 -9.49 -3.51 -3.91
CA ALA A 97 -8.97 -2.85 -5.11
C ALA A 97 -10.08 -2.47 -6.08
N SER A 98 -11.06 -3.35 -6.24
CA SER A 98 -12.29 -3.16 -7.02
C SER A 98 -13.39 -4.10 -6.52
N ASP A 99 -14.55 -4.02 -7.15
CA ASP A 99 -15.72 -4.87 -6.89
C ASP A 99 -15.37 -6.36 -6.79
N THR A 100 -14.42 -6.85 -7.59
CA THR A 100 -14.04 -8.27 -7.65
C THR A 100 -12.63 -8.59 -7.16
N PHE A 101 -11.81 -7.57 -6.86
CA PHE A 101 -10.41 -7.75 -6.48
C PHE A 101 -10.07 -7.11 -5.13
N ALA A 102 -9.31 -7.82 -4.31
CA ALA A 102 -8.69 -7.36 -3.07
C ALA A 102 -7.16 -7.36 -3.18
N TRP A 103 -6.50 -6.57 -2.33
CA TRP A 103 -5.05 -6.54 -2.25
C TRP A 103 -4.51 -7.66 -1.36
N TYR A 104 -3.39 -8.25 -1.77
CA TYR A 104 -2.54 -9.09 -0.92
C TYR A 104 -1.07 -8.68 -1.05
N GLN A 105 -0.23 -9.12 -0.13
CA GLN A 105 1.21 -8.84 -0.12
C GLN A 105 2.01 -10.13 0.03
N LEU A 106 3.07 -10.27 -0.76
CA LEU A 106 4.06 -11.32 -0.58
C LEU A 106 5.08 -10.90 0.47
N PHE A 107 5.28 -11.77 1.45
CA PHE A 107 6.29 -11.55 2.48
C PHE A 107 7.69 -12.05 2.07
N ASN A 108 7.86 -12.41 0.79
CA ASN A 108 9.16 -12.74 0.20
C ASN A 108 10.01 -11.48 0.01
N ASP A 109 9.37 -10.42 -0.51
CA ASP A 109 10.02 -9.20 -0.99
C ASP A 109 9.17 -7.95 -0.74
N GLY A 110 7.99 -8.10 -0.12
CA GLY A 110 7.07 -7.02 0.17
C GLY A 110 6.30 -6.55 -1.06
N THR A 111 6.31 -7.31 -2.17
CA THR A 111 5.54 -6.96 -3.36
C THR A 111 4.05 -7.15 -3.11
N GLN A 112 3.24 -6.20 -3.56
CA GLN A 112 1.81 -6.19 -3.32
C GLN A 112 1.04 -6.36 -4.63
N PHE A 113 -0.04 -7.14 -4.59
CA PHE A 113 -0.74 -7.63 -5.76
C PHE A 113 -2.25 -7.45 -5.64
N THR A 114 -2.89 -7.36 -6.81
CA THR A 114 -4.34 -7.48 -6.97
C THR A 114 -4.72 -8.57 -7.96
N ASP A 115 -3.78 -9.07 -8.77
CA ASP A 115 -4.02 -9.90 -9.95
C ASP A 115 -4.94 -9.30 -11.03
N ALA A 116 -5.33 -8.04 -10.89
CA ALA A 116 -6.20 -7.34 -11.82
C ALA A 116 -5.45 -6.94 -13.11
N ASN A 117 -6.19 -6.34 -14.05
CA ASN A 117 -5.67 -5.74 -15.29
C ASN A 117 -4.96 -6.73 -16.25
N GLY A 118 -5.44 -7.97 -16.33
CA GLY A 118 -5.01 -8.92 -17.36
C GLY A 118 -3.62 -9.53 -17.16
N ILE A 119 -2.98 -9.29 -16.00
CA ILE A 119 -1.78 -10.04 -15.58
C ILE A 119 -2.06 -11.55 -15.62
N ILE A 120 -3.29 -11.93 -15.27
CA ILE A 120 -3.79 -13.30 -15.34
C ILE A 120 -4.95 -13.33 -16.32
N THR A 121 -4.74 -13.99 -17.45
CA THR A 121 -5.75 -14.08 -18.51
C THR A 121 -7.00 -14.80 -17.99
N GLY A 122 -8.15 -14.15 -18.12
CA GLY A 122 -9.46 -14.72 -17.74
C GLY A 122 -9.81 -14.65 -16.27
N LEU A 123 -8.97 -14.07 -15.40
CA LEU A 123 -9.30 -13.93 -13.99
C LEU A 123 -10.33 -12.80 -13.79
N ALA A 124 -11.53 -13.14 -13.34
CA ALA A 124 -12.62 -12.19 -13.11
C ALA A 124 -12.59 -11.53 -11.72
N GLY A 125 -11.87 -12.13 -10.77
CA GLY A 125 -11.73 -11.66 -9.39
C GLY A 125 -10.83 -12.57 -8.57
N ASN A 126 -10.36 -12.08 -7.42
CA ASN A 126 -9.46 -12.86 -6.55
C ASN A 126 -10.00 -13.06 -5.11
N LYS A 127 -11.11 -12.43 -4.76
CA LYS A 127 -11.64 -12.43 -3.37
C LYS A 127 -12.02 -13.82 -2.86
N THR A 128 -12.36 -14.76 -3.75
CA THR A 128 -12.74 -16.14 -3.38
C THR A 128 -11.57 -17.11 -3.41
N LEU A 129 -10.35 -16.66 -3.72
CA LEU A 129 -9.20 -17.54 -3.86
C LEU A 129 -8.59 -17.87 -2.49
N MET A 130 -8.31 -19.16 -2.30
CA MET A 130 -7.65 -19.68 -1.10
C MET A 130 -6.12 -19.79 -1.27
N THR A 131 -5.63 -19.59 -2.49
CA THR A 131 -4.20 -19.63 -2.84
C THR A 131 -3.84 -18.44 -3.72
N SER A 132 -2.58 -18.01 -3.67
CA SER A 132 -2.06 -17.04 -4.65
C SER A 132 -2.09 -17.63 -6.05
N ASN A 133 -2.28 -16.76 -7.03
CA ASN A 133 -2.15 -17.16 -8.41
C ASN A 133 -0.68 -17.22 -8.84
N VAL A 134 -0.45 -18.02 -9.89
CA VAL A 134 0.82 -18.05 -10.62
C VAL A 134 0.74 -17.01 -11.75
N HIS A 135 1.75 -16.16 -11.86
CA HIS A 135 1.85 -15.19 -12.96
C HIS A 135 2.64 -15.76 -14.13
N LYS A 136 2.20 -15.49 -15.36
CA LYS A 136 2.87 -15.98 -16.56
C LYS A 136 4.31 -15.47 -16.63
N GLY A 137 5.27 -16.39 -16.78
CA GLY A 137 6.71 -16.06 -16.82
C GLY A 137 7.37 -15.90 -15.45
N SER A 138 6.64 -16.15 -14.36
CA SER A 138 7.18 -16.20 -13.00
C SER A 138 7.47 -17.63 -12.57
N SER A 139 8.52 -17.83 -11.76
CA SER A 139 8.76 -19.08 -11.03
C SER A 139 7.99 -19.16 -9.71
N PHE A 140 7.02 -18.27 -9.51
CA PHE A 140 6.24 -18.18 -8.28
C PHE A 140 5.22 -19.30 -8.21
N THR A 141 5.36 -20.16 -7.19
CA THR A 141 4.41 -21.24 -6.91
C THR A 141 3.20 -20.69 -6.17
N ALA A 142 2.00 -21.14 -6.55
CA ALA A 142 0.79 -20.89 -5.78
C ALA A 142 0.94 -21.38 -4.35
N LYS A 143 0.61 -20.53 -3.38
CA LYS A 143 0.74 -20.79 -1.94
C LYS A 143 -0.55 -20.44 -1.21
N PRO A 144 -0.88 -21.11 -0.10
CA PRO A 144 -2.05 -20.78 0.70
C PRO A 144 -2.05 -19.31 1.14
N MET A 145 -3.19 -18.65 0.97
CA MET A 145 -3.38 -17.29 1.45
C MET A 145 -3.39 -17.25 2.98
N ARG A 146 -2.56 -16.37 3.54
CA ARG A 146 -2.45 -16.12 4.97
C ARG A 146 -3.19 -14.84 5.36
N LEU A 147 -3.47 -14.72 6.65
CA LEU A 147 -4.11 -13.55 7.24
C LEU A 147 -3.32 -13.08 8.43
N ALA A 148 -2.94 -11.81 8.38
CA ALA A 148 -2.35 -11.13 9.51
C ALA A 148 -3.48 -10.60 10.38
N TYR A 149 -3.31 -10.77 11.68
CA TYR A 149 -4.27 -10.40 12.69
C TYR A 149 -3.58 -9.38 13.59
N VAL A 150 -4.01 -8.12 13.51
CA VAL A 150 -3.39 -7.00 14.22
C VAL A 150 -4.41 -6.31 15.09
N ASN A 151 -3.97 -5.57 16.11
CA ASN A 151 -4.84 -4.75 16.93
C ASN A 151 -4.27 -3.34 17.01
N ALA A 152 -5.16 -2.34 17.01
CA ALA A 152 -4.82 -0.94 17.17
C ALA A 152 -5.29 -0.50 18.56
N PHE A 153 -4.38 0.04 19.36
CA PHE A 153 -4.66 0.50 20.71
C PHE A 153 -3.97 1.83 20.96
N ALA A 154 -4.62 2.67 21.75
CA ALA A 154 -4.03 3.90 22.28
C ALA A 154 -3.41 3.64 23.66
N PRO A 155 -2.53 4.53 24.15
CA PRO A 155 -2.15 4.55 25.56
C PRO A 155 -3.39 4.57 26.47
N ARG A 156 -3.29 3.99 27.67
CA ARG A 156 -4.41 3.96 28.62
C ARG A 156 -4.95 5.37 28.85
N GLY A 157 -6.27 5.52 28.75
CA GLY A 157 -6.98 6.80 28.94
C GLY A 157 -6.98 7.72 27.72
N VAL A 158 -6.39 7.31 26.59
CA VAL A 158 -6.37 8.10 25.35
C VAL A 158 -7.30 7.46 24.33
N LEU A 159 -8.11 8.26 23.65
CA LEU A 159 -8.87 7.82 22.48
C LEU A 159 -7.99 7.90 21.24
N LEU A 160 -8.08 6.90 20.36
CA LEU A 160 -7.44 7.00 19.05
C LEU A 160 -8.02 8.21 18.30
N PRO A 161 -7.18 9.01 17.62
CA PRO A 161 -7.66 10.14 16.86
C PRO A 161 -8.63 9.68 15.78
N ALA A 162 -9.66 10.47 15.53
CA ALA A 162 -10.55 10.25 14.40
C ALA A 162 -9.74 10.34 13.10
N ARG A 163 -10.13 9.53 12.11
CA ARG A 163 -9.52 9.57 10.78
C ARG A 163 -9.70 10.96 10.19
N THR A 164 -8.62 11.54 9.67
CA THR A 164 -8.69 12.84 9.00
C THR A 164 -9.60 12.75 7.77
N PRO A 165 -10.51 13.72 7.57
CA PRO A 165 -11.37 13.75 6.40
C PRO A 165 -10.55 13.98 5.13
N ARG A 166 -11.13 13.59 3.99
CA ARG A 166 -10.59 13.87 2.66
C ARG A 166 -10.26 15.35 2.50
N PRO A 167 -9.03 15.70 2.12
CA PRO A 167 -8.76 17.03 1.60
C PRO A 167 -9.58 17.25 0.32
N VAL A 168 -10.37 18.32 0.28
CA VAL A 168 -11.08 18.75 -0.93
C VAL A 168 -10.14 19.62 -1.75
N ILE A 169 -9.73 19.13 -2.92
CA ILE A 169 -8.84 19.85 -3.84
C ILE A 169 -9.69 20.44 -4.98
N PRO A 170 -9.78 21.77 -5.13
CA PRO A 170 -10.52 22.39 -6.22
C PRO A 170 -9.84 22.16 -7.58
N PRO A 171 -10.59 22.11 -8.69
CA PRO A 171 -10.02 22.06 -10.03
C PRO A 171 -9.08 23.25 -10.28
N GLY A 172 -7.84 22.98 -10.68
CA GLY A 172 -6.83 24.02 -10.92
C GLY A 172 -6.09 24.52 -9.66
N GLY A 173 -6.47 24.05 -8.46
CA GLY A 173 -5.85 24.48 -7.21
C GLY A 173 -6.34 25.86 -6.72
N ARG A 174 -5.95 26.20 -5.50
CA ARG A 174 -6.28 27.47 -4.84
C ARG A 174 -5.10 28.44 -4.95
N THR A 175 -5.34 29.69 -5.35
CA THR A 175 -4.29 30.71 -5.40
C THR A 175 -3.88 31.14 -3.99
N SER A 176 -2.58 31.11 -3.70
CA SER A 176 -1.99 31.59 -2.45
C SER A 176 -0.64 32.25 -2.72
N ALA A 177 -0.49 33.54 -2.39
CA ALA A 177 0.75 34.28 -2.62
C ALA A 177 1.91 33.72 -1.75
N ASP A 178 1.61 33.32 -0.51
CA ASP A 178 2.58 32.70 0.38
C ASP A 178 3.02 31.33 -0.12
N CYS A 179 2.10 30.54 -0.68
CA CYS A 179 2.43 29.23 -1.23
C CYS A 179 3.21 29.35 -2.53
N ALA A 180 2.79 30.23 -3.43
CA ALA A 180 3.51 30.53 -4.67
C ALA A 180 4.95 31.04 -4.40
N ALA A 181 5.14 31.77 -3.30
CA ALA A 181 6.47 32.19 -2.82
C ALA A 181 7.24 31.10 -2.07
N GLY A 182 6.68 29.89 -1.91
CA GLY A 182 7.33 28.75 -1.25
C GLY A 182 7.44 28.87 0.26
N ARG A 183 6.67 29.77 0.89
CA ARG A 183 6.75 30.06 2.33
C ARG A 183 5.85 29.11 3.14
N SER A 184 4.56 29.14 2.85
CA SER A 184 3.55 28.33 3.55
C SER A 184 2.45 27.93 2.59
N CYS A 185 2.12 26.64 2.58
CA CYS A 185 1.14 26.07 1.68
C CYS A 185 0.13 25.24 2.46
N GLN A 186 -1.11 25.23 1.98
CA GLN A 186 -2.10 24.21 2.33
C GLN A 186 -2.21 23.17 1.21
N VAL A 187 -2.64 21.96 1.55
CA VAL A 187 -3.04 20.97 0.54
C VAL A 187 -4.18 21.57 -0.29
N GLY A 188 -4.00 21.58 -1.60
CA GLY A 188 -4.88 22.19 -2.59
C GLY A 188 -4.41 23.55 -3.11
N ASP A 189 -3.40 24.18 -2.51
CA ASP A 189 -2.85 25.45 -3.00
C ASP A 189 -2.00 25.26 -4.26
N ILE A 190 -1.89 26.31 -5.08
CA ILE A 190 -0.94 26.39 -6.19
C ILE A 190 0.44 26.71 -5.62
N GLY A 191 1.40 25.83 -5.84
CA GLY A 191 2.76 25.97 -5.32
C GLY A 191 3.69 26.76 -6.25
N PRO A 192 4.97 26.90 -5.87
CA PRO A 192 5.97 27.64 -6.63
C PRO A 192 6.25 27.04 -8.02
N GLY A 193 6.00 25.74 -8.19
CA GLY A 193 6.11 25.05 -9.48
C GLY A 193 4.90 25.28 -10.40
N GLY A 194 3.89 26.03 -9.95
CA GLY A 194 2.64 26.29 -10.66
C GLY A 194 1.67 25.11 -10.70
N GLY A 195 2.01 24.02 -10.03
CA GLY A 195 1.19 22.83 -9.81
C GLY A 195 0.36 22.91 -8.52
N VAL A 196 -0.30 21.81 -8.15
CA VAL A 196 -1.16 21.76 -6.95
C VAL A 196 -0.47 21.00 -5.84
N VAL A 197 -0.34 21.62 -4.67
CA VAL A 197 0.18 20.99 -3.46
C VAL A 197 -0.79 19.89 -3.03
N PHE A 198 -0.31 18.65 -2.95
CA PHE A 198 -1.14 17.49 -2.58
C PHE A 198 -0.71 16.87 -1.25
N TYR A 199 0.41 17.32 -0.67
CA TYR A 199 0.92 16.82 0.60
C TYR A 199 1.64 17.91 1.38
N ASP A 200 1.39 17.96 2.70
CA ASP A 200 2.17 18.72 3.68
C ASP A 200 2.65 17.74 4.77
N ALA A 201 3.97 17.64 4.98
CA ALA A 201 4.56 16.86 6.06
C ALA A 201 4.26 17.41 7.45
N GLY A 202 3.78 18.65 7.55
CA GLY A 202 3.59 19.39 8.80
C GLY A 202 4.90 19.90 9.42
N LYS A 203 6.06 19.44 8.93
CA LYS A 203 7.40 19.85 9.32
C LYS A 203 8.37 19.70 8.14
N THR A 204 9.52 20.35 8.24
CA THR A 204 10.57 20.21 7.22
C THR A 204 11.22 18.82 7.31
N GLU A 205 11.15 18.06 6.22
CA GLU A 205 11.85 16.79 6.05
C GLU A 205 13.07 16.97 5.12
N SER A 206 13.92 15.94 5.01
CA SER A 206 15.12 15.97 4.15
C SER A 206 14.84 16.17 2.66
N TRP A 207 13.62 15.86 2.22
CA TRP A 207 13.13 16.05 0.85
C TRP A 207 12.31 17.34 0.66
N GLY A 208 12.09 18.11 1.74
CA GLY A 208 11.21 19.28 1.77
C GLY A 208 10.04 19.11 2.73
N ARG A 209 9.12 20.08 2.76
CA ARG A 209 7.89 20.01 3.57
C ARG A 209 6.66 19.66 2.74
N TYR A 210 6.53 20.26 1.56
CA TYR A 210 5.36 20.12 0.69
C TYR A 210 5.70 19.28 -0.54
N LEU A 211 4.73 18.50 -1.05
CA LEU A 211 4.81 17.92 -2.39
C LEU A 211 3.74 18.53 -3.29
N GLU A 212 4.17 18.90 -4.49
CA GLU A 212 3.37 19.57 -5.51
C GLU A 212 3.31 18.71 -6.77
N ALA A 213 2.10 18.52 -7.30
CA ALA A 213 1.88 17.81 -8.56
C ALA A 213 1.93 18.82 -9.71
N SER A 214 2.87 18.63 -10.63
CA SER A 214 3.06 19.55 -11.77
C SER A 214 1.80 19.67 -12.64
N PRO A 215 1.58 20.82 -13.30
CA PRO A 215 0.50 21.01 -14.25
C PRO A 215 0.49 19.96 -15.37
N ALA A 216 -0.68 19.75 -15.99
CA ALA A 216 -0.84 18.79 -17.08
C ALA A 216 0.12 19.04 -18.26
N SER A 217 0.49 20.30 -18.52
CA SER A 217 1.46 20.68 -19.56
C SER A 217 2.88 20.14 -19.32
N CYS A 218 3.25 19.90 -18.06
CA CYS A 218 4.55 19.35 -17.67
C CYS A 218 4.56 17.81 -17.67
N GLN A 219 3.38 17.18 -17.67
CA GLN A 219 3.26 15.72 -17.65
C GLN A 219 3.69 15.14 -19.00
N LYS A 220 4.36 13.98 -18.95
CA LYS A 220 4.85 13.27 -20.13
C LYS A 220 4.26 11.87 -20.16
N SER A 221 3.86 11.41 -21.33
CA SER A 221 3.36 10.06 -21.59
C SER A 221 4.26 9.32 -22.58
N GLY A 222 4.20 7.98 -22.60
CA GLY A 222 4.97 7.17 -23.54
C GLY A 222 6.47 7.08 -23.24
N LEU A 223 6.91 7.50 -22.05
CA LEU A 223 8.28 7.32 -21.60
C LEU A 223 8.53 5.88 -21.18
N THR A 224 9.70 5.34 -21.53
CA THR A 224 10.17 4.05 -21.02
C THR A 224 10.60 4.17 -19.56
N TRP A 225 10.17 3.23 -18.71
CA TRP A 225 10.54 3.24 -17.28
C TRP A 225 12.06 3.20 -17.04
N ARG A 226 12.80 2.49 -17.90
CA ARG A 226 14.27 2.48 -17.90
C ARG A 226 14.79 2.87 -19.27
N ILE A 227 15.71 3.83 -19.29
CA ILE A 227 16.48 4.15 -20.48
C ILE A 227 17.67 3.20 -20.51
N ALA A 228 17.95 2.60 -21.68
CA ALA A 228 19.16 1.81 -21.84
C ALA A 228 20.41 2.69 -21.68
N LEU A 229 21.53 2.09 -21.24
CA LEU A 229 22.81 2.79 -21.17
C LEU A 229 23.16 3.46 -22.52
N PRO A 230 23.91 4.57 -22.52
CA PRO A 230 24.41 5.18 -23.76
C PRO A 230 25.05 4.12 -24.67
N GLY A 231 24.65 4.08 -25.95
CA GLY A 231 25.11 3.07 -26.92
C GLY A 231 24.46 1.68 -26.82
N LYS A 232 23.46 1.48 -25.95
CA LYS A 232 22.75 0.20 -25.76
C LYS A 232 21.23 0.28 -25.98
N ARG A 233 20.76 1.35 -26.62
CA ARG A 233 19.33 1.55 -26.98
C ARG A 233 18.85 0.37 -27.85
N GLY A 234 17.79 -0.32 -27.42
CA GLY A 234 17.26 -1.52 -28.10
C GLY A 234 17.77 -2.87 -27.58
N THR A 235 18.74 -2.89 -26.66
CA THR A 235 19.16 -4.14 -26.01
C THR A 235 18.22 -4.52 -24.85
N LYS A 236 18.07 -5.83 -24.58
CA LYS A 236 17.34 -6.34 -23.40
C LYS A 236 18.11 -6.15 -22.08
N GLN A 237 19.36 -5.69 -22.15
CA GLN A 237 20.23 -5.54 -20.98
C GLN A 237 20.03 -4.17 -20.36
N LEU A 238 19.25 -4.12 -19.29
CA LEU A 238 18.94 -2.89 -18.56
C LEU A 238 19.94 -2.70 -17.40
N PRO A 239 20.42 -1.46 -17.14
CA PRO A 239 21.42 -1.20 -16.09
C PRO A 239 20.88 -1.54 -14.70
N MET A 240 21.58 -2.36 -13.89
CA MET A 240 21.08 -2.80 -12.58
C MET A 240 20.51 -1.65 -11.76
N LEU A 241 19.25 -1.77 -11.33
CA LEU A 241 18.54 -0.74 -10.56
C LEU A 241 19.14 -0.59 -9.14
N TYR A 242 19.68 -1.69 -8.62
CA TYR A 242 20.31 -1.78 -7.32
C TYR A 242 21.73 -2.35 -7.50
N PRO A 243 22.77 -1.72 -6.93
CA PRO A 243 24.16 -2.11 -7.16
C PRO A 243 24.47 -3.54 -6.69
N THR A 244 23.75 -4.06 -5.68
CA THR A 244 23.89 -5.44 -5.20
C THR A 244 22.54 -6.08 -4.86
N TRP A 245 22.34 -7.34 -5.23
CA TRP A 245 21.11 -8.08 -4.93
C TRP A 245 20.84 -8.25 -3.42
N ALA A 246 21.90 -8.40 -2.63
CA ALA A 246 21.80 -8.51 -1.17
C ALA A 246 21.21 -7.24 -0.51
N THR A 247 21.37 -6.06 -1.13
CA THR A 247 20.82 -4.79 -0.62
C THR A 247 19.53 -4.37 -1.32
N ALA A 248 19.16 -5.03 -2.42
CA ALA A 248 18.01 -4.68 -3.24
C ALA A 248 16.68 -4.70 -2.46
N ALA A 249 16.49 -5.63 -1.52
CA ALA A 249 15.29 -5.67 -0.68
C ALA A 249 15.16 -4.40 0.19
N ARG A 250 16.26 -4.01 0.85
CA ARG A 250 16.33 -2.79 1.66
C ARG A 250 16.13 -1.54 0.80
N GLN A 251 16.81 -1.46 -0.35
CA GLN A 251 16.72 -0.30 -1.24
C GLN A 251 15.33 -0.16 -1.87
N ARG A 252 14.61 -1.26 -2.13
CA ARG A 252 13.19 -1.21 -2.51
C ARG A 252 12.32 -0.61 -1.42
N ILE A 253 12.56 -0.98 -0.16
CA ILE A 253 11.84 -0.41 0.99
C ILE A 253 12.15 1.08 1.13
N GLU A 254 13.43 1.46 1.03
CA GLU A 254 13.85 2.87 1.08
C GLU A 254 13.21 3.67 -0.06
N ALA A 255 13.16 3.14 -1.28
CA ALA A 255 12.55 3.78 -2.44
C ALA A 255 11.04 4.03 -2.30
N LYS A 256 10.32 3.25 -1.47
CA LYS A 256 8.89 3.46 -1.17
C LYS A 256 8.64 4.62 -0.21
N ARG A 257 9.67 5.12 0.50
CA ARG A 257 9.49 6.18 1.49
C ARG A 257 9.05 7.47 0.83
N LEU A 258 8.21 8.22 1.54
CA LEU A 258 7.77 9.53 1.11
C LEU A 258 8.96 10.45 0.81
N GLY A 259 8.87 11.18 -0.30
CA GLY A 259 9.90 12.14 -0.71
C GLY A 259 11.13 11.55 -1.39
N MET A 260 11.22 10.22 -1.52
CA MET A 260 12.32 9.56 -2.22
C MET A 260 12.20 9.63 -3.75
N GLY A 261 11.09 10.16 -4.28
CA GLY A 261 10.84 10.22 -5.72
C GLY A 261 11.90 10.97 -6.54
N LYS A 262 12.57 11.97 -5.95
CA LYS A 262 13.70 12.68 -6.60
C LYS A 262 15.00 11.85 -6.61
N ALA A 263 15.18 11.01 -5.61
CA ALA A 263 16.38 10.20 -5.44
C ALA A 263 16.32 8.88 -6.23
N ASN A 264 15.11 8.36 -6.45
CA ASN A 264 14.82 7.17 -7.25
C ASN A 264 14.95 7.44 -8.76
#